data_AF-A0A7C4Y8R3-F1
#
_entry.id   AF-A0A7C4Y8R3-F1
#
_cell.length_a   1.000
_cell.length_b   1.000
_cell.length_c   1.000
_cell.angle_alpha   90.00
_cell.angle_beta   90.00
_cell.angle_gamma   90.00
#
_symmetry.space_group_name_H-M   'P 1'
#
loop_
_entity.id
_entity.type
_entity.pdbx_description
1 polymer ?
#
loop_
_entity_poly.entity_id
_entity_poly.type
_entity_poly.pdbx_seq_one_letter_code
_entity_poly.pdbx_strand_id
1 'polypeptide(L)'
;MPPKKSSDYSKGFIPINRKFFDHTFWKEKRTFSKSEAWLDLIASARFEESKATELIGGRLVSWTKGQLPVSLRYLSERWMWSKSKVDGFLKLLEGEAMVVRKDVNGQTILTLCNYGFYNQKGQQKGHLTNSETSSSEEVKDSKKEIEGTAAGQREDKTNKVNKEKECVGINASTHTPVDESMFKAFTGWIQKNAVNVSKMKEPFTIDQYLQLRKKIPNRVTVQELLLKMHNWKPLLQKNNSAYLTILNWSRNDYNQSKAVNAKREIVL
;
A
#
# COMPACT_ATOMS: atom_id res chain seq x y z
N MET A 1 -16.47 5.91 2.79
CA MET A 1 -15.22 6.69 2.73
C MET A 1 -14.07 6.08 3.55
N PRO A 2 -12.93 5.79 2.91
CA PRO A 2 -11.65 5.84 3.61
C PRO A 2 -11.36 7.30 4.02
N PRO A 3 -10.62 7.56 5.12
CA PRO A 3 -10.44 8.92 5.62
C PRO A 3 -9.72 9.82 4.60
N LYS A 4 -10.35 10.94 4.22
CA LYS A 4 -9.66 12.04 3.53
C LYS A 4 -8.66 12.63 4.52
N LYS A 5 -7.39 12.75 4.12
CA LYS A 5 -6.30 13.22 4.97
C LYS A 5 -6.54 14.64 5.50
N SER A 6 -6.98 14.77 6.75
CA SER A 6 -6.52 15.83 7.65
C SER A 6 -5.18 15.39 8.28
N SER A 7 -4.37 16.34 8.74
CA SER A 7 -2.99 16.09 9.17
C SER A 7 -2.83 15.44 10.56
N ASP A 8 -3.90 14.97 11.18
CA ASP A 8 -3.91 14.53 12.59
C ASP A 8 -4.04 13.02 12.81
N TYR A 9 -4.27 12.21 11.76
CA TYR A 9 -4.50 10.75 11.89
C TYR A 9 -3.33 9.94 12.50
N SER A 10 -2.16 10.53 12.74
CA SER A 10 -1.07 9.88 13.49
C SER A 10 -1.22 9.99 15.02
N LYS A 11 -2.20 10.75 15.52
CA LYS A 11 -2.52 10.88 16.95
C LYS A 11 -3.93 10.33 17.20
N GLY A 12 -4.04 9.28 18.02
CA GLY A 12 -5.34 8.74 18.47
C GLY A 12 -5.96 7.63 17.62
N PHE A 13 -5.18 6.77 16.97
CA PHE A 13 -5.72 5.51 16.41
C PHE A 13 -5.59 4.37 17.43
N ILE A 14 -6.59 3.48 17.49
CA ILE A 14 -6.57 2.27 18.33
C ILE A 14 -6.23 1.07 17.43
N PRO A 15 -5.02 0.47 17.55
CA PRO A 15 -4.69 -0.75 16.83
C PRO A 15 -5.42 -1.95 17.45
N ILE A 16 -6.40 -2.50 16.73
CA ILE A 16 -7.13 -3.70 17.16
C ILE A 16 -6.34 -4.95 16.72
N ASN A 17 -5.94 -5.78 17.68
CA ASN A 17 -5.34 -7.08 17.39
C ASN A 17 -6.36 -8.00 16.70
N ARG A 18 -5.98 -8.73 15.65
CA ARG A 18 -6.90 -9.59 14.90
C ARG A 18 -7.58 -10.68 15.76
N LYS A 19 -6.95 -11.12 16.85
CA LYS A 19 -7.56 -12.03 17.84
C LYS A 19 -8.81 -11.45 18.53
N PHE A 20 -9.03 -10.14 18.50
CA PHE A 20 -10.27 -9.51 18.98
C PHE A 20 -11.50 -10.05 18.24
N PHE A 21 -11.40 -10.27 16.93
CA PHE A 21 -12.48 -10.78 16.09
C PHE A 21 -12.77 -12.28 16.35
N ASP A 22 -11.89 -12.95 17.10
CA ASP A 22 -12.12 -14.30 17.59
C ASP A 22 -12.82 -14.37 18.96
N HIS A 23 -12.89 -13.25 19.68
CA HIS A 23 -13.45 -13.18 21.02
C HIS A 23 -14.97 -13.40 21.04
N THR A 24 -15.50 -13.98 22.11
CA THR A 24 -16.92 -14.30 22.29
C THR A 24 -17.82 -13.07 22.08
N PHE A 25 -17.42 -11.89 22.59
CA PHE A 25 -18.17 -10.65 22.41
C PHE A 25 -18.24 -10.17 20.95
N TRP A 26 -17.21 -10.42 20.13
CA TRP A 26 -17.32 -10.10 18.69
C TRP A 26 -18.25 -11.09 17.98
N LYS A 27 -18.20 -12.36 18.37
CA LYS A 27 -19.01 -13.46 17.84
C LYS A 27 -20.46 -13.48 18.37
N GLU A 28 -20.84 -12.55 19.25
CA GLU A 28 -22.20 -12.41 19.76
C GLU A 28 -23.19 -12.16 18.62
N LYS A 29 -24.27 -12.97 18.58
CA LYS A 29 -25.25 -12.99 17.51
C LYS A 29 -26.10 -11.72 17.50
N ARG A 30 -25.84 -10.82 16.55
CA ARG A 30 -26.56 -9.56 16.37
C ARG A 30 -26.62 -9.13 14.91
N THR A 31 -27.56 -8.25 14.58
CA THR A 31 -27.61 -7.59 13.27
C THR A 31 -26.51 -6.55 13.18
N PHE A 32 -25.56 -6.75 12.26
CA PHE A 32 -24.42 -5.83 12.13
C PHE A 32 -24.88 -4.45 11.64
N SER A 33 -24.23 -3.40 12.14
CA SER A 33 -24.21 -2.07 11.52
C SER A 33 -23.32 -2.05 10.26
N LYS A 34 -23.43 -0.99 9.44
CA LYS A 34 -22.53 -0.80 8.29
C LYS A 34 -21.05 -0.68 8.71
N SER A 35 -20.80 -0.11 9.89
CA SER A 35 -19.47 -0.02 10.50
C SER A 35 -18.91 -1.38 10.89
N GLU A 36 -19.71 -2.24 11.53
CA GLU A 36 -19.28 -3.60 11.91
C GLU A 36 -19.07 -4.48 10.68
N ALA A 37 -19.94 -4.41 9.68
CA ALA A 37 -19.76 -5.10 8.41
C ALA A 37 -18.46 -4.66 7.69
N TRP A 38 -18.10 -3.38 7.76
CA TRP A 38 -16.83 -2.90 7.21
C TRP A 38 -15.60 -3.37 8.01
N LEU A 39 -15.67 -3.34 9.35
CA LEU A 39 -14.62 -3.88 10.21
C LEU A 39 -14.42 -5.39 9.99
N ASP A 40 -15.52 -6.13 9.82
CA ASP A 40 -15.51 -7.57 9.55
C ASP A 40 -14.83 -7.90 8.21
N LEU A 41 -15.06 -7.11 7.15
CA LEU A 41 -14.34 -7.26 5.88
C LEU A 41 -12.84 -6.99 6.03
N ILE A 42 -12.44 -5.95 6.78
CA ILE A 42 -11.02 -5.66 7.08
C ILE A 42 -10.37 -6.80 7.88
N ALA A 43 -11.08 -7.33 8.87
CA ALA A 43 -10.61 -8.39 9.76
C ALA A 43 -10.60 -9.78 9.12
N SER A 44 -11.44 -10.00 8.10
CA SER A 44 -11.52 -11.28 7.37
C SER A 44 -10.55 -11.32 6.19
N ALA A 45 -10.32 -10.21 5.49
CA ALA A 45 -9.40 -10.15 4.36
C ALA A 45 -7.97 -10.62 4.71
N ARG A 46 -7.34 -11.38 3.81
CA ARG A 46 -6.07 -12.06 4.08
C ARG A 46 -4.98 -11.09 4.51
N PHE A 47 -4.32 -11.37 5.63
CA PHE A 47 -3.24 -10.53 6.18
C PHE A 47 -1.87 -10.89 5.62
N GLU A 48 -1.61 -12.19 5.41
CA GLU A 48 -0.34 -12.73 4.93
C GLU A 48 -0.04 -12.34 3.48
N GLU A 49 1.26 -12.24 3.16
CA GLU A 49 1.76 -11.94 1.80
C GLU A 49 1.82 -13.18 0.91
N SER A 50 1.86 -14.38 1.50
CA SER A 50 1.71 -15.66 0.81
C SER A 50 0.32 -15.82 0.20
N LYS A 51 0.23 -16.54 -0.92
CA LYS A 51 -1.05 -16.87 -1.58
C LYS A 51 -1.79 -17.96 -0.79
N ALA A 52 -3.05 -17.73 -0.44
CA ALA A 52 -3.96 -18.79 0.04
C ALA A 52 -4.57 -19.53 -1.14
N THR A 53 -4.85 -20.82 -0.93
CA THR A 53 -5.63 -21.65 -1.85
C THR A 53 -6.44 -22.64 -1.03
N GLU A 54 -7.77 -22.62 -1.15
CA GLU A 54 -8.69 -23.47 -0.36
C GLU A 54 -9.81 -24.02 -1.26
N LEU A 55 -10.45 -25.11 -0.82
CA LEU A 55 -11.58 -25.73 -1.50
C LEU A 55 -12.90 -25.10 -1.02
N ILE A 56 -13.49 -24.21 -1.81
CA ILE A 56 -14.73 -23.50 -1.49
C ILE A 56 -15.82 -23.93 -2.46
N GLY A 57 -16.91 -24.50 -1.95
CA GLY A 57 -18.03 -24.97 -2.78
C GLY A 57 -17.63 -26.00 -3.84
N GLY A 58 -16.68 -26.88 -3.51
CA GLY A 58 -16.12 -27.88 -4.44
C GLY A 58 -15.15 -27.34 -5.48
N ARG A 59 -14.74 -26.07 -5.39
CA ARG A 59 -13.79 -25.44 -6.33
C ARG A 59 -12.53 -24.97 -5.63
N LEU A 60 -11.38 -25.15 -6.27
CA LEU A 60 -10.12 -24.62 -5.80
C LEU A 60 -10.09 -23.10 -6.05
N VAL A 61 -10.13 -22.32 -4.97
CA VAL A 61 -10.18 -20.86 -5.01
C VAL A 61 -8.89 -20.32 -4.39
N SER A 62 -8.28 -19.30 -5.00
CA SER A 62 -6.99 -18.77 -4.52
C SER A 62 -6.95 -17.25 -4.51
N TRP A 63 -6.33 -16.68 -3.49
CA TRP A 63 -6.33 -15.23 -3.22
C TRP A 63 -5.10 -14.78 -2.43
N THR A 64 -4.82 -13.47 -2.45
CA THR A 64 -3.62 -12.87 -1.85
C THR A 64 -3.98 -11.84 -0.77
N LYS A 65 -2.98 -11.17 -0.20
CA LYS A 65 -3.14 -10.11 0.82
C LYS A 65 -4.20 -9.08 0.44
N GLY A 66 -5.08 -8.75 1.38
CA GLY A 66 -6.18 -7.79 1.19
C GLY A 66 -7.36 -8.32 0.39
N GLN A 67 -7.37 -9.62 0.07
CA GLN A 67 -8.49 -10.28 -0.60
C GLN A 67 -9.22 -11.26 0.33
N LEU A 68 -10.48 -11.51 0.04
CA LEU A 68 -11.36 -12.45 0.74
C LEU A 68 -12.31 -13.12 -0.27
N PRO A 69 -12.35 -14.47 -0.37
CA PRO A 69 -13.45 -15.15 -1.04
C PRO A 69 -14.73 -14.99 -0.21
N VAL A 70 -15.81 -14.53 -0.85
CA VAL A 70 -17.12 -14.34 -0.20
C VAL A 70 -18.25 -14.79 -1.09
N SER A 71 -19.41 -15.03 -0.50
CA SER A 71 -20.68 -15.08 -1.23
C SER A 71 -21.70 -14.18 -0.53
N LEU A 72 -22.71 -13.70 -1.27
CA LEU A 72 -23.82 -12.94 -0.68
C LEU A 72 -24.56 -13.74 0.40
N ARG A 73 -24.60 -15.07 0.28
CA ARG A 73 -25.17 -15.96 1.30
C ARG A 73 -24.34 -15.93 2.60
N TYR A 74 -23.04 -16.15 2.50
CA TYR A 74 -22.13 -16.15 3.64
C TYR A 74 -22.19 -14.84 4.44
N LEU A 75 -22.13 -13.70 3.74
CA LEU A 75 -22.23 -12.38 4.39
C LEU A 75 -23.63 -12.08 4.93
N SER A 76 -24.68 -12.56 4.26
CA SER A 76 -26.09 -12.44 4.71
C SER A 76 -26.33 -13.18 6.03
N GLU A 77 -25.83 -14.42 6.14
CA GLU A 77 -25.89 -15.22 7.36
C GLU A 77 -25.02 -14.59 8.47
N ARG A 78 -23.77 -14.21 8.16
CA ARG A 78 -22.82 -13.64 9.13
C ARG A 78 -23.23 -12.29 9.71
N TRP A 79 -23.84 -11.42 8.93
CA TRP A 79 -24.25 -10.06 9.35
C TRP A 79 -25.71 -9.96 9.80
N MET A 80 -26.47 -11.07 9.70
CA MET A 80 -27.93 -11.13 9.84
C MET A 80 -28.65 -10.11 8.94
N TRP A 81 -28.22 -10.02 7.68
CA TRP A 81 -28.78 -9.12 6.67
C TRP A 81 -29.48 -9.90 5.56
N SER A 82 -30.45 -9.30 4.88
CA SER A 82 -30.93 -9.86 3.61
C SER A 82 -29.84 -9.79 2.53
N LYS A 83 -29.83 -10.75 1.59
CA LYS A 83 -28.87 -10.75 0.45
C LYS A 83 -28.89 -9.44 -0.34
N SER A 84 -30.07 -8.81 -0.48
CA SER A 84 -30.25 -7.50 -1.12
C SER A 84 -29.54 -6.38 -0.34
N LYS A 85 -29.66 -6.35 1.00
CA LYS A 85 -28.96 -5.38 1.85
C LYS A 85 -27.43 -5.55 1.78
N VAL A 86 -26.95 -6.80 1.73
CA VAL A 86 -25.52 -7.10 1.51
C VAL A 86 -25.05 -6.57 0.15
N ASP A 87 -25.75 -6.91 -0.94
CA ASP A 87 -25.35 -6.47 -2.28
C ASP A 87 -25.38 -4.95 -2.44
N GLY A 88 -26.42 -4.28 -1.92
CA GLY A 88 -26.51 -2.82 -1.90
C GLY A 88 -25.38 -2.16 -1.10
N PHE A 89 -24.93 -2.78 0.01
CA PHE A 89 -23.77 -2.29 0.76
C PHE A 89 -22.45 -2.53 0.02
N LEU A 90 -22.27 -3.68 -0.63
CA LEU A 90 -21.08 -3.92 -1.45
C LEU A 90 -21.02 -2.95 -2.66
N LYS A 91 -22.16 -2.68 -3.32
CA LYS A 91 -22.26 -1.66 -4.39
C LYS A 91 -21.90 -0.25 -3.88
N LEU A 92 -22.32 0.11 -2.66
CA LEU A 92 -21.94 1.37 -2.02
C LEU A 92 -20.42 1.44 -1.78
N LEU A 93 -19.80 0.36 -1.31
CA LEU A 93 -18.34 0.29 -1.11
C LEU A 93 -17.56 0.33 -2.44
N GLU A 94 -18.11 -0.23 -3.53
CA GLU A 94 -17.51 -0.16 -4.87
C GLU A 94 -17.58 1.25 -5.46
N GLY A 95 -18.72 1.93 -5.33
CA GLY A 95 -18.87 3.33 -5.76
C GLY A 95 -17.95 4.30 -5.01
N GLU A 96 -17.65 3.98 -3.74
CA GLU A 96 -16.68 4.68 -2.88
C GLU A 96 -15.22 4.25 -3.11
N ALA A 97 -14.95 3.35 -4.07
CA ALA A 97 -13.64 2.76 -4.34
C ALA A 97 -12.96 2.15 -3.10
N MET A 98 -13.76 1.59 -2.17
CA MET A 98 -13.30 0.90 -0.96
C MET A 98 -13.05 -0.59 -1.19
N VAL A 99 -13.79 -1.20 -2.12
CA VAL A 99 -13.63 -2.61 -2.52
C VAL A 99 -13.79 -2.78 -4.03
N VAL A 100 -13.30 -3.92 -4.54
CA VAL A 100 -13.53 -4.39 -5.90
C VAL A 100 -13.95 -5.86 -5.84
N ARG A 101 -15.10 -6.22 -6.44
CA ARG A 101 -15.46 -7.62 -6.69
C ARG A 101 -14.82 -8.13 -7.99
N LYS A 102 -14.37 -9.39 -7.96
CA LYS A 102 -13.97 -10.15 -9.15
C LYS A 102 -14.49 -11.58 -9.01
N ASP A 103 -15.23 -12.05 -10.00
CA ASP A 103 -15.62 -13.46 -10.06
C ASP A 103 -14.49 -14.31 -10.64
N VAL A 104 -14.19 -15.41 -9.96
CA VAL A 104 -13.15 -16.38 -10.31
C VAL A 104 -13.77 -17.76 -10.18
N ASN A 105 -13.95 -18.47 -11.30
CA ASN A 105 -14.55 -19.81 -11.36
C ASN A 105 -15.93 -19.90 -10.67
N GLY A 106 -16.74 -18.84 -10.75
CA GLY A 106 -18.05 -18.76 -10.09
C GLY A 106 -18.01 -18.43 -8.58
N GLN A 107 -16.84 -18.12 -8.02
CA GLN A 107 -16.69 -17.59 -6.67
C GLN A 107 -16.31 -16.10 -6.71
N THR A 108 -17.01 -15.26 -5.95
CA THR A 108 -16.65 -13.84 -5.83
C THR A 108 -15.47 -13.66 -4.88
N ILE A 109 -14.39 -13.06 -5.38
CA ILE A 109 -13.28 -12.54 -4.59
C ILE A 109 -13.50 -11.05 -4.37
N LEU A 110 -13.56 -10.62 -3.11
CA LEU A 110 -13.57 -9.22 -2.73
C LEU A 110 -12.13 -8.77 -2.45
N THR A 111 -11.69 -7.70 -3.10
CA THR A 111 -10.38 -7.06 -2.86
C THR A 111 -10.61 -5.72 -2.15
N LEU A 112 -9.98 -5.51 -1.00
CA LEU A 112 -10.06 -4.25 -0.26
C LEU A 112 -9.05 -3.24 -0.81
N CYS A 113 -9.54 -2.09 -1.26
CA CYS A 113 -8.70 -0.98 -1.68
C CYS A 113 -7.96 -0.39 -0.47
N ASN A 114 -6.70 0.00 -0.65
CA ASN A 114 -5.86 0.58 0.41
C ASN A 114 -5.73 -0.28 1.68
N TYR A 115 -5.89 -1.61 1.59
CA TYR A 115 -5.85 -2.54 2.73
C TYR A 115 -4.66 -2.35 3.68
N GLY A 116 -3.49 -1.99 3.13
CA GLY A 116 -2.27 -1.70 3.92
C GLY A 116 -2.36 -0.49 4.85
N PHE A 117 -3.35 0.39 4.69
CA PHE A 117 -3.64 1.47 5.65
C PHE A 117 -4.17 0.89 6.98
N TYR A 118 -5.09 -0.06 6.90
CA TYR A 118 -5.73 -0.69 8.07
C TYR A 118 -4.85 -1.74 8.75
N ASN A 119 -3.82 -2.23 8.05
CA ASN A 119 -3.00 -3.37 8.46
C ASN A 119 -1.49 -3.09 8.29
N GLN A 120 -1.04 -1.96 8.83
CA GLN A 120 0.39 -1.66 8.93
C GLN A 120 1.06 -2.66 9.89
N LYS A 121 2.21 -3.22 9.49
CA LYS A 121 3.06 -3.99 10.42
C LYS A 121 3.57 -3.01 11.47
N GLY A 122 3.02 -3.06 12.68
CA GLY A 122 3.52 -2.28 13.79
C GLY A 122 4.98 -2.64 14.04
N GLN A 123 5.90 -1.67 13.94
CA GLN A 123 7.22 -1.82 14.53
C GLN A 123 7.03 -1.82 16.04
N GLN A 124 6.86 -3.01 16.62
CA GLN A 124 7.14 -3.20 18.03
C GLN A 124 8.64 -2.95 18.22
N LYS A 125 9.01 -1.70 18.54
CA LYS A 125 10.22 -1.48 19.35
C LYS A 125 9.94 -2.22 20.64
N GLY A 126 10.63 -3.34 20.85
CA GLY A 126 10.42 -4.17 22.01
C GLY A 126 10.64 -3.36 23.27
N HIS A 127 9.60 -3.25 24.10
CA HIS A 127 9.81 -2.96 25.50
C HIS A 127 10.29 -4.27 26.12
N LEU A 128 11.60 -4.50 26.04
CA LEU A 128 12.27 -5.55 26.81
C LEU A 128 12.22 -5.13 28.28
N THR A 129 11.17 -5.55 28.98
CA THR A 129 11.18 -5.58 30.44
C THR A 129 12.25 -6.57 30.87
N ASN A 130 13.27 -6.08 31.56
CA ASN A 130 14.29 -6.91 32.19
C ASN A 130 13.63 -7.96 33.09
N SER A 131 13.87 -9.23 32.81
CA SER A 131 13.82 -10.29 33.82
C SER A 131 14.85 -11.33 33.43
N GLU A 132 15.97 -11.27 34.12
CA GLU A 132 16.97 -12.33 34.15
C GLU A 132 16.35 -13.58 34.78
N THR A 133 16.49 -14.76 34.16
CA THR A 133 16.77 -16.02 34.86
C THR A 133 17.53 -16.94 33.90
N SER A 134 18.60 -17.54 34.42
CA SER A 134 19.55 -18.40 33.70
C SER A 134 18.97 -19.75 33.24
N SER A 135 19.42 -20.22 32.07
CA SER A 135 19.98 -21.57 31.94
C SER A 135 20.90 -21.65 30.72
N SER A 136 22.18 -21.91 30.97
CA SER A 136 23.23 -22.17 29.99
C SER A 136 23.05 -23.51 29.29
N GLU A 137 23.44 -23.61 28.01
CA GLU A 137 24.15 -24.79 27.51
C GLU A 137 25.04 -24.45 26.29
N GLU A 138 26.14 -25.20 26.19
CA GLU A 138 27.37 -24.99 25.40
C GLU A 138 27.33 -25.74 24.03
N VAL A 139 28.27 -25.72 23.06
CA VAL A 139 29.45 -24.94 22.60
C VAL A 139 29.83 -25.50 21.19
N LYS A 140 30.77 -24.84 20.50
CA LYS A 140 31.59 -25.24 19.30
C LYS A 140 31.25 -24.38 18.08
N ASP A 141 31.98 -23.30 17.77
CA ASP A 141 33.43 -23.10 17.59
C ASP A 141 34.06 -23.87 16.41
N SER A 142 34.59 -23.09 15.45
CA SER A 142 35.77 -23.41 14.62
C SER A 142 36.17 -22.17 13.81
N LYS A 143 37.09 -21.39 14.38
CA LYS A 143 37.74 -20.23 13.75
C LYS A 143 38.74 -20.65 12.66
N LYS A 144 38.91 -19.86 11.58
CA LYS A 144 40.17 -19.84 10.82
C LYS A 144 40.54 -18.46 10.26
N GLU A 145 41.84 -18.21 10.26
CA GLU A 145 42.59 -16.95 10.22
C GLU A 145 43.97 -17.30 9.56
N ILE A 146 44.85 -16.42 9.09
CA ILE A 146 45.05 -14.95 9.20
C ILE A 146 45.41 -14.46 7.75
N GLU A 147 45.24 -13.19 7.33
CA GLU A 147 46.30 -12.16 7.07
C GLU A 147 45.66 -11.11 6.12
N GLY A 148 45.93 -9.79 6.14
CA GLY A 148 47.06 -9.01 6.66
C GLY A 148 47.67 -8.22 5.49
N THR A 149 47.43 -6.91 5.34
CA THR A 149 48.37 -5.83 5.77
C THR A 149 47.71 -4.45 5.59
N ALA A 150 48.18 -3.44 6.34
CA ALA A 150 47.54 -2.14 6.53
C ALA A 150 48.06 -0.98 5.65
N ALA A 151 47.22 0.03 5.45
CA ALA A 151 47.49 1.46 5.69
C ALA A 151 46.20 2.26 5.45
N GLY A 152 46.00 3.41 6.09
CA GLY A 152 44.76 4.18 5.93
C GLY A 152 44.97 5.69 5.96
N GLN A 153 43.92 6.44 5.61
CA GLN A 153 43.70 7.81 6.09
C GLN A 153 42.25 8.26 5.80
N ARG A 154 41.76 9.21 6.61
CA ARG A 154 40.55 10.01 6.37
C ARG A 154 40.90 11.12 5.35
N GLU A 155 40.01 11.91 4.75
CA GLU A 155 38.67 12.35 5.13
C GLU A 155 37.96 13.02 3.93
N ASP A 156 36.63 13.12 4.02
CA ASP A 156 35.77 14.21 3.51
C ASP A 156 35.57 14.61 2.02
N LYS A 157 34.28 14.90 1.76
CA LYS A 157 33.68 15.91 0.84
C LYS A 157 33.65 15.77 -0.70
N THR A 158 32.39 15.86 -1.15
CA THR A 158 31.85 16.60 -2.32
C THR A 158 31.90 16.04 -3.74
N ASN A 159 30.78 16.33 -4.42
CA ASN A 159 30.51 16.37 -5.87
C ASN A 159 29.90 15.11 -6.51
N LYS A 160 29.08 15.18 -7.57
CA LYS A 160 28.26 16.21 -8.25
C LYS A 160 27.71 15.51 -9.51
N VAL A 161 26.39 15.53 -9.68
CA VAL A 161 25.58 15.26 -10.90
C VAL A 161 26.30 14.73 -12.17
N ASN A 162 25.91 13.49 -12.54
CA ASN A 162 25.74 12.89 -13.88
C ASN A 162 26.27 13.58 -15.17
N LYS A 163 26.99 12.78 -15.98
CA LYS A 163 26.67 12.26 -17.35
C LYS A 163 27.80 11.27 -17.70
N GLU A 164 27.69 10.23 -18.54
CA GLU A 164 27.12 10.04 -19.91
C GLU A 164 26.57 8.59 -20.06
N LYS A 165 25.52 8.28 -20.85
CA LYS A 165 25.49 7.78 -22.27
C LYS A 165 26.47 6.62 -22.59
N GLU A 166 26.12 5.54 -23.31
CA GLU A 166 24.86 5.11 -23.96
C GLU A 166 24.76 3.57 -24.17
N CYS A 167 23.59 3.08 -24.66
CA CYS A 167 23.14 1.74 -25.12
C CYS A 167 24.15 0.60 -25.43
N VAL A 168 23.82 -0.70 -25.22
CA VAL A 168 23.03 -1.66 -26.07
C VAL A 168 22.65 -2.90 -25.20
N GLY A 169 21.57 -3.69 -25.36
CA GLY A 169 20.37 -3.64 -26.22
C GLY A 169 19.45 -4.88 -26.06
N ILE A 170 18.14 -4.66 -26.28
CA ILE A 170 17.06 -5.63 -26.64
C ILE A 170 16.72 -6.82 -25.70
N ASN A 171 15.51 -6.81 -25.12
CA ASN A 171 14.49 -7.86 -25.34
C ASN A 171 13.08 -7.45 -24.80
N ALA A 172 12.10 -7.44 -25.72
CA ALA A 172 10.65 -7.22 -25.61
C ALA A 172 10.01 -6.85 -24.24
N SER A 173 9.53 -5.60 -24.10
CA SER A 173 8.54 -5.25 -23.07
C SER A 173 7.13 -5.66 -23.55
N THR A 174 6.72 -6.89 -23.22
CA THR A 174 5.36 -7.39 -23.47
C THR A 174 4.41 -6.90 -22.38
N HIS A 175 3.84 -5.72 -22.57
CA HIS A 175 2.72 -5.25 -21.75
C HIS A 175 1.54 -6.22 -21.89
N THR A 176 0.91 -6.58 -20.77
CA THR A 176 -0.30 -7.40 -20.85
C THR A 176 -1.50 -6.53 -21.24
N PRO A 177 -2.56 -7.09 -21.86
CA PRO A 177 -3.80 -6.35 -22.11
C PRO A 177 -4.42 -5.74 -20.83
N VAL A 178 -4.09 -6.30 -19.66
CA VAL A 178 -4.49 -5.76 -18.36
C VAL A 178 -3.70 -4.49 -18.02
N ASP A 179 -2.40 -4.45 -18.32
CA ASP A 179 -1.56 -3.26 -18.09
C ASP A 179 -1.98 -2.10 -18.99
N GLU A 180 -2.27 -2.38 -20.27
CA GLU A 180 -2.82 -1.39 -21.20
C GLU A 180 -4.17 -0.83 -20.74
N SER A 181 -5.08 -1.71 -20.29
CA SER A 181 -6.39 -1.31 -19.74
C SER A 181 -6.24 -0.44 -18.49
N MET A 182 -5.38 -0.84 -17.55
CA MET A 182 -5.06 -0.06 -16.34
C MET A 182 -4.42 1.30 -16.68
N PHE A 183 -3.55 1.35 -17.68
CA PHE A 183 -2.92 2.58 -18.16
C PHE A 183 -3.91 3.50 -18.89
N LYS A 184 -4.86 2.95 -19.65
CA LYS A 184 -5.94 3.71 -20.29
C LYS A 184 -6.89 4.33 -19.26
N ALA A 185 -7.23 3.59 -18.21
CA ALA A 185 -8.00 4.12 -17.08
C ALA A 185 -7.23 5.25 -16.34
N PHE A 186 -5.91 5.07 -16.15
CA PHE A 186 -5.05 6.07 -15.52
C PHE A 186 -4.93 7.36 -16.35
N THR A 187 -4.68 7.26 -17.65
CA THR A 187 -4.57 8.43 -18.55
C THR A 187 -5.90 9.16 -18.70
N GLY A 188 -7.02 8.44 -18.83
CA GLY A 188 -8.36 9.05 -18.81
C GLY A 188 -8.68 9.78 -17.50
N TRP A 189 -8.21 9.25 -16.35
CA TRP A 189 -8.34 9.95 -15.07
C TRP A 189 -7.50 11.24 -15.04
N ILE A 190 -6.28 11.24 -15.57
CA ILE A 190 -5.44 12.46 -15.64
C ILE A 190 -6.11 13.51 -16.53
N GLN A 191 -6.61 13.13 -17.70
CA GLN A 191 -7.30 14.05 -18.62
C GLN A 191 -8.52 14.71 -17.96
N LYS A 192 -9.26 13.97 -17.12
CA LYS A 192 -10.45 14.49 -16.42
C LYS A 192 -10.14 15.34 -15.18
N ASN A 193 -9.10 15.01 -14.41
CA ASN A 193 -8.88 15.55 -13.06
C ASN A 193 -7.58 16.37 -12.90
N ALA A 194 -6.64 16.25 -13.83
CA ALA A 194 -5.30 16.84 -13.74
C ALA A 194 -4.85 17.38 -15.10
N VAL A 195 -5.66 18.25 -15.71
CA VAL A 195 -5.51 18.75 -17.09
C VAL A 195 -4.13 19.36 -17.36
N ASN A 196 -3.52 20.05 -16.38
CA ASN A 196 -2.18 20.61 -16.57
C ASN A 196 -1.10 19.52 -16.63
N VAL A 197 -1.32 18.36 -16.01
CA VAL A 197 -0.39 17.22 -16.10
C VAL A 197 -0.53 16.49 -17.45
N SER A 198 -1.74 16.39 -18.02
CA SER A 198 -1.90 15.85 -19.39
C SER A 198 -1.30 16.74 -20.48
N LYS A 199 -1.08 18.03 -20.19
CA LYS A 199 -0.45 19.01 -21.10
C LYS A 199 1.08 19.08 -21.00
N MET A 200 1.71 18.24 -20.17
CA MET A 200 3.17 18.20 -20.05
C MET A 200 3.82 17.64 -21.33
N LYS A 201 5.02 18.12 -21.66
CA LYS A 201 5.75 17.77 -22.90
C LYS A 201 6.03 16.27 -23.03
N GLU A 202 6.29 15.61 -21.91
CA GLU A 202 6.50 14.17 -21.81
C GLU A 202 5.44 13.58 -20.85
N PRO A 203 4.34 13.03 -21.38
CA PRO A 203 3.35 12.29 -20.59
C PRO A 203 3.91 10.95 -20.11
N PHE A 204 3.17 10.27 -19.23
CA PHE A 204 3.56 8.94 -18.75
C PHE A 204 3.56 7.91 -19.90
N THR A 205 4.51 6.98 -19.88
CA THR A 205 4.44 5.71 -20.63
C THR A 205 3.87 4.57 -19.78
N ILE A 206 3.51 3.45 -20.39
CA ILE A 206 3.02 2.25 -19.67
C ILE A 206 4.11 1.73 -18.72
N ASP A 207 5.37 1.60 -19.18
CA ASP A 207 6.52 1.25 -18.32
C ASP A 207 6.66 2.20 -17.12
N GLN A 208 6.57 3.51 -17.35
CA GLN A 208 6.66 4.51 -16.28
C GLN A 208 5.51 4.38 -15.29
N TYR A 209 4.28 4.12 -15.75
CA TYR A 209 3.13 3.85 -14.88
C TYR A 209 3.32 2.60 -14.02
N LEU A 210 3.83 1.51 -14.59
CA LEU A 210 4.12 0.28 -13.84
C LEU A 210 5.28 0.48 -12.85
N GLN A 211 6.34 1.21 -13.24
CA GLN A 211 7.41 1.60 -12.31
C GLN A 211 6.91 2.54 -11.21
N LEU A 212 6.02 3.47 -11.51
CA LEU A 212 5.45 4.43 -10.55
C LEU A 212 4.68 3.69 -9.44
N ARG A 213 3.87 2.69 -9.80
CA ARG A 213 3.17 1.81 -8.86
C ARG A 213 4.11 0.99 -7.97
N LYS A 214 5.29 0.61 -8.47
CA LYS A 214 6.33 -0.08 -7.69
C LYS A 214 7.15 0.88 -6.80
N LYS A 215 7.43 2.10 -7.26
CA LYS A 215 8.30 3.09 -6.59
C LYS A 215 7.59 4.01 -5.61
N ILE A 216 6.28 4.24 -5.77
CA ILE A 216 5.44 4.97 -4.81
C ILE A 216 4.39 4.01 -4.21
N PRO A 217 4.80 2.94 -3.49
CA PRO A 217 3.84 2.02 -2.87
C PRO A 217 3.18 2.61 -1.63
N ASN A 218 3.81 3.59 -0.95
CA ASN A 218 3.21 4.24 0.22
C ASN A 218 3.90 5.56 0.64
N ARG A 219 3.15 6.68 0.59
CA ARG A 219 3.11 7.82 1.56
C ARG A 219 2.26 8.99 1.05
N VAL A 220 2.18 9.17 -0.27
CA VAL A 220 1.23 10.06 -0.95
C VAL A 220 0.55 9.25 -2.04
N THR A 221 -0.77 9.38 -2.25
CA THR A 221 -1.38 8.65 -3.38
C THR A 221 -0.89 9.29 -4.69
N VAL A 222 -0.72 8.48 -5.74
CA VAL A 222 -0.31 8.99 -7.06
C VAL A 222 -1.28 10.07 -7.54
N GLN A 223 -2.59 9.91 -7.28
CA GLN A 223 -3.62 10.90 -7.57
C GLN A 223 -3.45 12.21 -6.77
N GLU A 224 -3.15 12.15 -5.46
CA GLU A 224 -2.83 13.34 -4.65
C GLU A 224 -1.61 14.11 -5.21
N LEU A 225 -0.54 13.41 -5.60
CA LEU A 225 0.63 14.06 -6.20
C LEU A 225 0.30 14.70 -7.56
N LEU A 226 -0.48 14.02 -8.40
CA LEU A 226 -0.94 14.56 -9.69
C LEU A 226 -1.82 15.81 -9.52
N LEU A 227 -2.67 15.85 -8.49
CA LEU A 227 -3.47 17.04 -8.14
C LEU A 227 -2.60 18.17 -7.57
N LYS A 228 -1.64 17.85 -6.69
CA LYS A 228 -0.63 18.83 -6.21
C LYS A 228 0.16 19.44 -7.38
N MET A 229 0.59 18.61 -8.34
CA MET A 229 1.25 19.06 -9.57
C MET A 229 0.32 19.93 -10.43
N HIS A 230 -0.93 19.50 -10.67
CA HIS A 230 -1.91 20.23 -11.47
C HIS A 230 -2.14 21.66 -10.96
N ASN A 231 -2.22 21.82 -9.64
CA ASN A 231 -2.45 23.10 -8.95
C ASN A 231 -1.19 23.99 -8.85
N TRP A 232 -0.01 23.47 -9.20
CA TRP A 232 1.24 24.23 -9.11
C TRP A 232 1.46 25.08 -10.36
N LYS A 233 1.25 26.40 -10.22
CA LYS A 233 1.25 27.37 -11.33
C LYS A 233 2.41 27.23 -12.35
N PRO A 234 3.69 27.05 -11.95
CA PRO A 234 4.79 26.96 -12.92
C PRO A 234 5.07 25.53 -13.44
N LEU A 235 4.15 24.56 -13.28
CA LEU A 235 4.34 23.17 -13.74
C LEU A 235 4.81 23.09 -15.20
N LEU A 236 4.06 23.70 -16.11
CA LEU A 236 4.34 23.66 -17.55
C LEU A 236 5.58 24.47 -17.96
N GLN A 237 6.13 25.30 -17.07
CA GLN A 237 7.31 26.13 -17.32
C GLN A 237 8.61 25.51 -16.79
N LYS A 238 8.54 24.78 -15.66
CA LYS A 238 9.72 24.24 -14.96
C LYS A 238 9.91 22.73 -15.15
N ASN A 239 8.91 22.02 -15.67
CA ASN A 239 8.90 20.56 -15.66
C ASN A 239 8.38 19.98 -16.99
N ASN A 240 9.26 19.27 -17.72
CA ASN A 240 8.92 18.62 -18.99
C ASN A 240 8.26 17.25 -18.79
N SER A 241 8.79 16.44 -17.87
CA SER A 241 8.41 15.04 -17.66
C SER A 241 7.45 14.83 -16.50
N ALA A 242 6.26 14.30 -16.78
CA ALA A 242 5.28 13.99 -15.74
C ALA A 242 5.83 12.96 -14.73
N TYR A 243 6.55 11.94 -15.22
CA TYR A 243 7.13 10.87 -14.39
C TYR A 243 8.30 11.33 -13.50
N LEU A 244 9.26 12.09 -14.03
CA LEU A 244 10.36 12.59 -13.19
C LEU A 244 9.86 13.63 -12.18
N THR A 245 8.86 14.43 -12.56
CA THR A 245 8.25 15.44 -11.68
C THR A 245 7.54 14.77 -10.51
N ILE A 246 6.67 13.79 -10.76
CA ILE A 246 5.95 13.11 -9.66
C ILE A 246 6.91 12.37 -8.71
N LEU A 247 8.00 11.77 -9.21
CA LEU A 247 9.02 11.13 -8.37
C LEU A 247 9.79 12.14 -7.51
N ASN A 248 10.17 13.28 -8.07
CA ASN A 248 10.86 14.34 -7.31
C ASN A 248 9.94 14.97 -6.25
N TRP A 249 8.67 15.20 -6.59
CA TRP A 249 7.66 15.68 -5.65
C TRP A 249 7.42 14.66 -4.52
N SER A 250 7.33 13.37 -4.83
CA SER A 250 7.21 12.29 -3.84
C SER A 250 8.36 12.25 -2.83
N ARG A 251 9.59 12.63 -3.24
CA ARG A 251 10.76 12.72 -2.35
C ARG A 251 10.73 13.99 -1.50
N ASN A 252 10.28 15.12 -2.06
CA ASN A 252 10.30 16.39 -1.37
C ASN A 252 9.19 16.50 -0.30
N ASP A 253 7.98 16.00 -0.60
CA ASP A 253 6.84 15.91 0.34
C ASP A 253 7.21 15.04 1.56
N TYR A 254 7.95 13.94 1.32
CA TYR A 254 8.52 13.10 2.37
C TYR A 254 9.49 13.87 3.28
N ASN A 255 10.45 14.60 2.69
CA ASN A 255 11.45 15.36 3.45
C ASN A 255 10.83 16.51 4.26
N GLN A 256 9.86 17.24 3.70
CA GLN A 256 9.12 18.28 4.43
C GLN A 256 8.36 17.69 5.63
N SER A 257 7.69 16.54 5.47
CA SER A 257 7.01 15.87 6.58
C SER A 257 7.95 15.48 7.72
N LYS A 258 9.17 15.02 7.38
CA LYS A 258 10.20 14.65 8.37
C LYS A 258 10.73 15.88 9.11
N ALA A 259 10.98 16.98 8.41
CA ALA A 259 11.51 18.21 8.99
C ALA A 259 10.50 18.93 9.91
N VAL A 260 9.21 18.91 9.57
CA VAL A 260 8.15 19.49 10.43
C VAL A 260 7.97 18.70 11.72
N ASN A 261 8.08 17.37 11.66
CA ASN A 261 7.99 16.55 12.87
C ASN A 261 9.19 16.73 13.80
N ALA A 262 10.42 16.74 13.26
CA ALA A 262 11.62 16.99 14.05
C ALA A 262 11.60 18.36 14.78
N LYS A 263 11.01 19.39 14.17
CA LYS A 263 10.83 20.72 14.83
C LYS A 263 9.79 20.73 15.95
N ARG A 264 8.89 19.74 16.01
CA ARG A 264 7.88 19.63 17.08
C ARG A 264 8.37 18.83 18.29
N GLU A 265 9.42 18.02 18.13
CA GLU A 265 10.07 17.25 19.20
C GLU A 265 11.11 18.07 20.00
N ILE A 266 11.41 19.30 19.58
CA ILE A 266 12.40 20.21 20.21
C ILE A 266 11.72 21.32 21.04
N VAL A 267 10.39 21.37 21.04
CA VAL A 267 9.57 22.42 21.72
C VAL A 267 8.69 21.80 22.83
N LEU A 268 9.12 20.64 23.35
CA LEU A 268 8.59 19.91 24.51
C LEU A 268 9.75 19.44 25.37
#